data_AF-A0A2J0M3G3-F1
#
_entry.id   AF-A0A2J0M3G3-F1
#
_cell.length_a   1.000
_cell.length_b   1.000
_cell.length_c   1.000
_cell.angle_alpha   90.00
_cell.angle_beta   90.00
_cell.angle_gamma   90.00
#
_symmetry.space_group_name_H-M   'P 1'
#
loop_
_entity.id
_entity.type
_entity.pdbx_description
1 polymer ?
#
loop_
_entity_poly.entity_id
_entity_poly.type
_entity_poly.pdbx_seq_one_letter_code
_entity_poly.pdbx_strand_id
1 'polypeptide(L)'
;MDLSSLEKIYAKQEVTTHITKYYNDNNYFYLVNKGNAVNFIHGAVVGSSIFLVQAEILLCVLELSQKKCHNGIQELHYEKRDDIAEKWLQVFNRTSEE
;
A
#
# COMPACT_ATOMS: atom_id res chain seq x y z
N MET A 1 -12.84 -6.54 -0.56
CA MET A 1 -12.62 -7.79 0.20
C MET A 1 -13.93 -8.55 0.26
N ASP A 2 -13.93 -9.87 0.05
CA ASP A 2 -15.14 -10.69 0.21
C ASP A 2 -15.35 -11.03 1.70
N LEU A 3 -16.51 -10.67 2.24
CA LEU A 3 -16.90 -10.86 3.64
C LEU A 3 -18.17 -11.71 3.77
N SER A 4 -18.65 -12.31 2.68
CA SER A 4 -19.93 -13.02 2.62
C SER A 4 -20.06 -14.16 3.64
N SER A 5 -18.96 -14.87 3.92
CA SER A 5 -18.92 -15.92 4.95
C SER A 5 -19.09 -15.37 6.37
N LEU A 6 -18.62 -14.15 6.62
CA LEU A 6 -18.70 -13.48 7.92
C LEU A 6 -20.16 -13.08 8.23
N GLU A 7 -20.86 -12.57 7.22
CA GLU A 7 -22.25 -12.09 7.32
C GLU A 7 -23.28 -13.22 7.53
N LYS A 8 -22.87 -14.48 7.35
CA LYS A 8 -23.68 -15.65 7.70
C LYS A 8 -23.63 -16.00 9.19
N ILE A 9 -22.58 -15.58 9.89
CA ILE A 9 -22.27 -16.00 11.27
C ILE A 9 -22.44 -14.84 12.26
N TYR A 10 -22.26 -13.61 11.78
CA TYR A 10 -22.27 -12.40 12.59
C TYR A 10 -23.28 -11.39 12.06
N ALA A 11 -24.05 -10.80 12.97
CA ALA A 11 -24.72 -9.54 12.72
C ALA A 11 -23.68 -8.42 12.64
N LYS A 12 -24.01 -7.33 11.92
CA LYS A 12 -23.13 -6.16 11.80
C LYS A 12 -23.84 -4.89 12.25
N GLN A 13 -23.08 -4.03 12.90
CA GLN A 13 -23.50 -2.68 13.29
C GLN A 13 -22.43 -1.68 12.84
N GLU A 14 -22.84 -0.68 12.07
CA GLU A 14 -21.96 0.45 11.75
C GLU A 14 -21.77 1.32 12.99
N VAL A 15 -20.52 1.53 13.40
CA VAL A 15 -20.16 2.34 14.58
C VAL A 15 -19.72 3.73 14.15
N THR A 16 -18.86 3.78 13.13
CA THR A 16 -18.43 5.00 12.42
C THR A 16 -18.25 4.67 10.94
N THR A 17 -17.99 5.68 10.12
CA THR A 17 -17.71 5.54 8.67
C THR A 17 -16.66 4.48 8.34
N HIS A 18 -15.68 4.24 9.24
CA HIS A 18 -14.57 3.30 9.01
C HIS A 18 -14.54 2.12 9.98
N ILE A 19 -15.51 2.01 10.90
CA ILE A 19 -15.53 0.97 11.92
C ILE A 19 -16.89 0.26 11.89
N THR A 20 -16.88 -1.03 11.61
CA THR A 20 -18.04 -1.92 11.69
C THR A 20 -17.84 -2.93 12.80
N LYS A 21 -18.77 -3.02 13.74
CA LYS A 21 -18.79 -4.11 14.73
C LYS A 21 -19.46 -5.33 14.12
N TYR A 22 -18.79 -6.48 14.17
CA TYR A 22 -19.38 -7.79 13.90
C TYR A 22 -19.59 -8.51 15.24
N TYR A 23 -20.78 -9.02 15.48
CA TYR A 23 -21.14 -9.64 16.76
C TYR A 23 -22.16 -10.77 16.60
N ASN A 24 -22.13 -11.70 17.55
CA ASN A 24 -23.13 -12.73 17.77
C ASN A 24 -23.23 -13.01 19.29
N ASP A 25 -23.95 -14.04 19.68
CA ASP A 25 -24.18 -14.37 21.09
C ASP A 25 -22.89 -14.79 21.84
N ASN A 26 -21.85 -15.23 21.14
CA ASN A 26 -20.62 -15.74 21.73
C ASN A 26 -19.53 -14.67 21.86
N ASN A 27 -19.36 -13.81 20.84
CA ASN A 27 -18.30 -12.81 20.81
C ASN A 27 -18.58 -11.67 19.83
N TYR A 28 -17.64 -10.73 19.77
CA TYR A 28 -17.64 -9.65 18.80
C TYR A 28 -16.21 -9.21 18.44
N PHE A 29 -16.07 -8.52 17.31
CA PHE A 29 -14.85 -7.83 16.90
C PHE A 29 -15.19 -6.60 16.07
N TYR A 30 -14.20 -5.73 15.86
CA TYR A 30 -14.32 -4.55 15.00
C TYR A 30 -13.55 -4.76 13.71
N LEU A 31 -14.25 -4.60 12.59
CA LEU A 31 -13.66 -4.54 11.27
C LEU A 31 -13.40 -3.07 10.91
N VAL A 32 -12.13 -2.77 10.64
CA VAL A 32 -11.70 -1.43 10.21
C VAL A 32 -11.66 -1.37 8.69
N ASN A 33 -12.07 -0.22 8.14
CA ASN A 33 -12.09 0.09 6.71
C ASN A 33 -12.79 -0.96 5.83
N LYS A 34 -13.80 -1.66 6.36
CA LYS A 34 -14.51 -2.74 5.65
C LYS A 34 -13.56 -3.84 5.14
N GLY A 35 -12.45 -4.07 5.83
CA GLY A 35 -11.41 -5.03 5.46
C GLY A 35 -10.44 -4.53 4.37
N ASN A 36 -10.58 -3.30 3.90
CA ASN A 36 -9.57 -2.68 3.03
C ASN A 36 -8.40 -2.15 3.84
N ALA A 37 -7.31 -1.82 3.16
CA ALA A 37 -6.10 -1.32 3.79
C ALA A 37 -6.36 -0.02 4.56
N VAL A 38 -6.10 -0.03 5.88
CA VAL A 38 -6.51 1.04 6.81
C VAL A 38 -5.74 2.33 6.61
N ASN A 39 -4.51 2.25 6.10
CA ASN A 39 -3.66 3.40 5.79
C ASN A 39 -4.27 4.32 4.72
N PHE A 40 -5.23 3.87 3.93
CA PHE A 40 -5.92 4.70 2.92
C PHE A 40 -7.05 5.57 3.48
N ILE A 41 -7.48 5.36 4.72
CA ILE A 41 -8.56 6.17 5.34
C ILE A 41 -8.21 7.67 5.30
N HIS A 42 -6.93 8.01 5.48
CA HIS A 42 -6.43 9.38 5.47
C HIS A 42 -5.56 9.69 4.25
N GLY A 43 -5.88 9.09 3.09
CA GLY A 43 -5.20 9.40 1.83
C GLY A 43 -3.85 8.71 1.64
N ALA A 44 -3.56 7.64 2.38
CA ALA A 44 -2.31 6.87 2.26
C ALA A 44 -1.07 7.75 2.35
N VAL A 45 -0.97 8.55 3.42
CA VAL A 45 0.23 9.33 3.71
C VAL A 45 1.37 8.37 4.04
N VAL A 46 2.13 7.97 3.02
CA VAL A 46 3.34 7.15 3.15
C VAL A 46 4.61 8.02 3.27
N GLY A 47 4.44 9.34 3.38
CA GLY A 47 5.53 10.31 3.41
C GLY A 47 6.39 10.26 2.14
N SER A 48 7.62 10.75 2.22
CA SER A 48 8.56 10.74 1.10
C SER A 48 8.94 9.33 0.63
N SER A 49 8.74 8.29 1.45
CA SER A 49 9.04 6.91 1.06
C SER A 49 8.26 6.43 -0.17
N ILE A 50 7.09 7.02 -0.46
CA ILE A 50 6.30 6.67 -1.66
C ILE A 50 7.06 6.94 -2.96
N PHE A 51 7.99 7.89 -2.98
CA PHE A 51 8.74 8.25 -4.17
C PHE A 51 9.68 7.13 -4.62
N LEU A 52 10.16 6.27 -3.71
CA LEU A 52 10.94 5.09 -4.05
C LEU A 52 10.11 4.13 -4.94
N VAL A 53 8.90 3.82 -4.49
CA VAL A 53 7.97 2.94 -5.21
C VAL A 53 7.54 3.56 -6.54
N GLN A 54 7.23 4.85 -6.56
CA GLN A 54 6.83 5.55 -7.78
C GLN A 54 7.96 5.61 -8.81
N ALA A 55 9.20 5.86 -8.38
CA ALA A 55 10.36 5.86 -9.27
C ALA A 55 10.60 4.47 -9.89
N GLU A 56 10.48 3.41 -9.09
CA GLU A 56 10.61 2.03 -9.58
C GLU A 56 9.52 1.68 -10.59
N ILE A 57 8.26 2.05 -10.32
CA ILE A 57 7.14 1.88 -11.28
C ILE A 57 7.46 2.60 -12.60
N LEU A 58 7.94 3.85 -12.55
CA LEU A 58 8.28 4.62 -13.74
C LEU A 58 9.40 3.97 -14.56
N LEU A 59 10.44 3.43 -13.91
CA LEU A 59 11.53 2.73 -14.60
C LEU A 59 11.06 1.42 -15.23
N CYS A 60 10.22 0.64 -14.54
CA CYS A 60 9.61 -0.56 -15.10
C CYS A 60 8.74 -0.25 -16.33
N VAL A 61 7.92 0.80 -16.26
CA VAL A 61 7.12 1.26 -17.40
C VAL A 61 8.02 1.68 -18.57
N LEU A 62 9.14 2.36 -18.30
CA LEU A 62 10.11 2.72 -19.32
C LEU A 62 10.73 1.48 -19.99
N GLU A 63 11.16 0.47 -19.24
CA GLU A 63 11.71 -0.77 -19.80
C GLU A 63 10.71 -1.55 -20.65
N LEU A 64 9.47 -1.65 -20.16
CA LEU A 64 8.36 -2.26 -20.90
C LEU A 64 8.11 -1.52 -22.22
N SER A 65 8.06 -0.19 -22.18
CA SER A 65 7.85 0.65 -23.37
C SER A 65 8.98 0.50 -24.40
N GLN A 66 10.21 0.25 -23.95
CA GLN A 66 11.40 0.04 -24.77
C GLN A 66 11.57 -1.41 -25.23
N LYS A 67 10.64 -2.32 -24.89
CA LYS A 67 10.73 -3.76 -25.16
C LYS A 67 12.04 -4.39 -24.66
N LYS A 68 12.54 -3.91 -23.51
CA LYS A 68 13.74 -4.45 -22.85
C LYS A 68 13.46 -5.64 -21.93
N CYS A 69 12.21 -6.11 -21.90
CA CYS A 69 11.76 -7.17 -21.01
C CYS A 69 11.47 -8.46 -21.79
N HIS A 70 11.73 -9.61 -21.17
CA HIS A 70 11.32 -10.91 -21.66
C HIS A 70 9.87 -11.24 -21.28
N ASN A 71 9.35 -12.37 -21.75
CA ASN A 71 8.06 -12.87 -21.25
C ASN A 71 8.22 -13.40 -19.82
N GLY A 72 7.32 -13.00 -18.93
CA GLY A 72 7.29 -13.45 -17.54
C GLY A 72 7.44 -12.31 -16.54
N ILE A 73 7.39 -12.66 -15.26
CA ILE A 73 7.58 -11.72 -14.15
C ILE A 73 9.08 -11.43 -14.04
N GLN A 74 9.44 -10.16 -14.13
CA GLN A 74 10.81 -9.68 -13.98
C GLN A 74 10.83 -8.60 -12.91
N GLU A 75 11.93 -8.54 -12.18
CA GLU A 75 12.22 -7.45 -11.25
C GLU A 75 13.10 -6.41 -11.93
N LEU A 76 13.03 -5.18 -11.43
CA LEU A 76 13.98 -4.15 -11.84
C LEU A 76 15.39 -4.53 -11.37
N HIS A 77 16.37 -4.32 -12.25
CA HIS A 77 17.78 -4.56 -11.95
C HIS A 77 18.22 -3.84 -10.66
N TYR A 78 19.05 -4.50 -9.86
CA TYR A 78 19.53 -3.98 -8.58
C TYR A 78 20.16 -2.60 -8.71
N GLU A 79 20.98 -2.39 -9.75
CA GLU A 79 21.69 -1.13 -9.99
C GLU A 79 20.73 0.06 -10.11
N LYS A 80 19.57 -0.14 -10.75
CA LYS A 80 18.55 0.91 -10.88
C LYS A 80 17.82 1.18 -9.58
N ARG A 81 17.64 0.16 -8.73
CA ARG A 81 17.05 0.32 -7.39
C ARG A 81 18.02 1.07 -6.47
N ASP A 82 19.32 0.80 -6.60
CA ASP A 82 20.39 1.51 -5.89
C ASP A 82 20.42 3.00 -6.29
N ASP A 83 20.35 3.29 -7.61
CA ASP A 83 20.25 4.66 -8.14
C ASP A 83 19.03 5.42 -7.60
N ILE A 84 17.87 4.75 -7.49
CA ILE A 84 16.65 5.34 -6.91
C ILE A 84 16.88 5.70 -5.44
N ALA A 85 17.45 4.77 -4.67
CA ALA A 85 17.70 4.96 -3.25
C ALA A 85 18.68 6.11 -3.01
N GLU A 86 19.76 6.20 -3.79
CA GLU A 86 20.74 7.28 -3.68
C GLU A 86 20.09 8.66 -3.94
N LYS A 87 19.30 8.78 -5.02
CA LYS A 87 18.58 10.02 -5.33
C LYS A 87 17.60 10.42 -4.24
N TRP A 88 16.91 9.44 -3.67
CA TRP A 88 16.00 9.69 -2.56
C TRP A 88 16.74 10.23 -1.33
N LEU A 89 17.88 9.62 -0.97
CA LEU A 89 18.73 10.10 0.13
C LEU A 89 19.22 11.53 -0.12
N GLN A 90 19.65 11.85 -1.34
CA GLN A 90 20.10 13.21 -1.67
C GLN A 90 19.03 14.29 -1.47
N VAL A 91 17.75 13.93 -1.68
CA VAL A 91 16.60 14.84 -1.55
C VAL A 91 16.07 14.89 -0.12
N PHE A 92 15.96 13.74 0.56
CA PHE A 92 15.23 13.63 1.83
C PHE A 92 16.12 13.34 3.06
N ASN A 93 17.39 12.99 2.89
CA ASN A 93 18.32 12.71 3.99
C ASN A 93 19.24 13.90 4.35
N ARG A 94 18.85 15.12 3.96
CA ARG A 94 19.51 16.33 4.49
C ARG A 94 18.93 16.60 5.88
N THR A 95 19.69 16.26 6.92
CA THR A 95 19.45 16.79 8.26
C THR A 95 19.39 18.30 8.19
N SER A 96 18.37 18.89 8.80
CA SER A 96 18.23 20.33 8.96
C SER A 96 19.51 20.91 9.58
N GLU A 97 20.30 21.62 8.77
CA GLU A 97 21.20 22.65 9.26
C GLU A 97 20.39 23.95 9.33
N GLU A 98 19.56 24.10 10.36
CA GLU A 98 19.06 25.40 10.85
C GLU A 98 18.91 25.34 12.38
#